data_AF-A0A4S4FFY3-F1
#
_entry.id   AF-A0A4S4FFY3-F1
#
_cell.length_a   1.000
_cell.length_b   1.000
_cell.length_c   1.000
_cell.angle_alpha   90.00
_cell.angle_beta   90.00
_cell.angle_gamma   90.00
#
_symmetry.space_group_name_H-M   'P 1'
#
loop_
_entity.id
_entity.type
_entity.pdbx_description
1 polymer ?
#
loop_
_entity_poly.entity_id
_entity_poly.type
_entity_poly.pdbx_seq_one_letter_code
_entity_poly.pdbx_strand_id
1 'polypeptide(L)'
;MTAVVLGAAWGVWHVPLFFLNGSGQHAMGLLSLRGLLFFLSLIPLSFTYLWVFERLGGAVWSAILLHFAGNSASALLPQTSDAGALLQFGVTLLIALVLLAASRFARERSAGSARVVGDPVIAGDR
;
A
#
# COMPACT_ATOMS: atom_id res chain seq x y z
N MET A 1 -4.02 -11.01 2.83
CA MET A 1 -2.97 -11.77 3.53
C MET A 1 -1.60 -11.54 2.89
N THR A 2 -1.45 -11.69 1.57
CA THR A 2 -0.18 -11.48 0.84
C THR A 2 0.52 -10.16 1.16
N ALA A 3 -0.20 -9.03 1.13
CA ALA A 3 0.38 -7.71 1.44
C ALA A 3 0.94 -7.60 2.88
N VAL A 4 0.34 -8.29 3.85
CA VAL A 4 0.81 -8.28 5.26
C VAL A 4 2.08 -9.09 5.39
N VAL A 5 2.13 -10.27 4.78
CA VAL A 5 3.33 -11.12 4.76
C VAL A 5 4.47 -10.39 4.06
N LEU A 6 4.20 -9.77 2.90
CA LEU A 6 5.18 -8.98 2.18
C LEU A 6 5.68 -7.79 3.02
N GLY A 7 4.78 -7.03 3.64
CA GLY A 7 5.15 -5.90 4.49
C GLY A 7 5.99 -6.32 5.70
N ALA A 8 5.66 -7.45 6.33
CA ALA A 8 6.43 -7.99 7.46
C ALA A 8 7.83 -8.47 7.04
N ALA A 9 7.92 -9.26 5.96
CA ALA A 9 9.19 -9.72 5.42
C ALA A 9 10.08 -8.53 5.00
N TRP A 10 9.47 -7.52 4.38
CA TRP A 10 10.17 -6.30 3.99
C TRP A 10 10.61 -5.48 5.21
N GLY A 11 9.81 -5.46 6.28
CA GLY A 11 10.21 -4.85 7.56
C GLY A 11 11.45 -5.52 8.13
N VAL A 12 11.44 -6.85 8.26
CA VAL A 12 12.61 -7.61 8.76
C VAL A 12 13.85 -7.33 7.91
N TRP A 13 13.71 -7.24 6.59
CA TRP A 13 14.82 -6.93 5.69
C TRP A 13 15.46 -5.55 5.93
N HIS A 14 14.71 -4.56 6.43
CA HIS A 14 15.25 -3.23 6.72
C HIS A 14 15.92 -3.11 8.09
N VAL A 15 15.72 -4.07 9.01
CA VAL A 15 16.26 -4.02 10.37
C VAL A 15 17.79 -3.76 10.39
N PRO A 16 18.62 -4.39 9.54
CA PRO A 16 20.06 -4.11 9.50
C PRO A 16 20.42 -2.65 9.25
N LEU A 17 19.61 -1.91 8.46
CA LEU A 17 19.89 -0.51 8.14
C LEU A 17 19.79 0.40 9.37
N PHE A 18 18.99 0.04 10.36
CA PHE A 18 18.91 0.79 11.63
C PHE A 18 20.20 0.76 12.44
N PHE A 19 21.11 -0.17 12.16
CA PHE A 19 22.42 -0.27 12.81
C PHE A 19 23.56 0.32 11.96
N LEU A 20 23.27 0.69 10.70
CA LEU A 20 24.28 1.21 9.77
C LEU A 20 24.35 2.74 9.87
N ASN A 21 25.46 3.25 10.44
CA ASN A 21 25.73 4.68 10.52
C ASN A 21 25.65 5.36 9.15
N GLY A 22 24.99 6.52 9.09
CA GLY A 22 24.78 7.29 7.86
C GLY A 22 23.57 6.85 7.02
N SER A 23 22.89 5.76 7.37
CA SER A 23 21.62 5.39 6.73
C SER A 23 20.47 6.27 7.21
N GLY A 24 19.43 6.42 6.38
CA GLY A 24 18.21 7.14 6.76
C GLY A 24 17.48 6.47 7.94
N GLN A 25 17.46 5.13 7.97
CA GLN A 25 16.81 4.34 9.02
C GLN A 25 17.55 4.47 10.35
N HIS A 26 18.88 4.52 10.34
CA HIS A 26 19.66 4.81 11.55
C HIS A 26 19.29 6.19 12.13
N ALA A 27 19.12 7.20 11.28
CA ALA A 27 18.68 8.53 11.70
C ALA A 27 17.22 8.58 12.19
N MET A 28 16.38 7.61 11.82
CA MET A 28 15.04 7.45 12.40
C MET A 28 15.12 6.85 13.81
N GLY A 29 16.01 5.87 14.02
CA GLY A 29 16.14 5.11 15.27
C GLY A 29 15.13 3.96 15.34
N LEU A 30 15.60 2.77 15.73
CA LEU A 30 14.80 1.54 15.72
C LEU A 30 13.63 1.57 16.73
N LEU A 31 13.90 2.10 17.93
CA LEU A 31 12.95 2.17 19.04
C LEU A 31 12.30 3.55 19.19
N SER A 32 12.30 4.34 18.12
CA SER A 32 11.64 5.65 18.10
C SER A 32 10.25 5.57 17.48
N LEU A 33 9.47 6.64 17.63
CA LEU A 33 8.20 6.78 16.92
C LEU A 33 8.38 6.71 15.40
N ARG A 34 9.44 7.31 14.86
CA ARG A 34 9.75 7.32 13.42
C ARG A 34 10.06 5.91 12.91
N GLY A 35 10.82 5.12 13.68
CA GLY A 35 11.08 3.71 13.38
C GLY A 35 9.80 2.88 13.41
N LEU A 36 8.95 3.05 14.43
CA LEU A 36 7.66 2.36 14.53
C LEU A 36 6.76 2.68 13.32
N LEU A 37 6.61 3.97 12.99
CA LEU A 37 5.79 4.43 11.87
C LEU A 37 6.34 3.94 10.53
N PHE A 38 7.65 3.85 10.38
CA PHE A 38 8.28 3.22 9.21
C PHE A 38 7.80 1.78 9.03
N PHE A 39 7.89 0.92 10.05
CA PHE A 39 7.43 -0.48 9.93
C PHE A 39 5.92 -0.58 9.69
N LEU A 40 5.12 0.24 10.39
CA LEU A 40 3.67 0.26 10.18
C LEU A 40 3.30 0.70 8.76
N SER A 41 4.08 1.60 8.15
CA SER A 41 3.85 2.05 6.77
C SER A 41 4.12 0.98 5.71
N LEU A 42 4.94 -0.04 6.00
CA LEU A 42 5.30 -1.07 5.02
C LEU A 42 4.11 -1.96 4.63
N ILE A 43 3.12 -2.13 5.51
CA ILE A 43 1.91 -2.90 5.23
C ILE A 43 1.00 -2.19 4.19
N PRO A 44 0.53 -0.94 4.42
CA PRO A 44 -0.27 -0.23 3.43
C PRO A 44 0.52 0.06 2.14
N LEU A 45 1.84 0.25 2.22
CA LEU A 45 2.69 0.38 1.04
C LEU A 45 2.74 -0.92 0.22
N SER A 46 2.93 -2.06 0.88
CA SER A 46 2.92 -3.39 0.26
C SER A 46 1.55 -3.70 -0.37
N PHE A 47 0.46 -3.29 0.27
CA PHE A 47 -0.88 -3.39 -0.32
C PHE A 47 -0.99 -2.54 -1.59
N THR A 48 -0.49 -1.31 -1.56
CA THR A 48 -0.51 -0.41 -2.72
C THR A 48 0.26 -1.01 -3.90
N TYR A 49 1.43 -1.61 -3.64
CA TYR A 49 2.22 -2.27 -4.69
C TYR A 49 1.48 -3.45 -5.28
N LEU A 50 0.97 -4.33 -4.42
CA LEU A 50 0.20 -5.49 -4.86
C LEU A 50 -1.03 -5.06 -5.65
N TRP A 51 -1.75 -4.03 -5.20
CA TRP A 51 -2.94 -3.54 -5.89
C TRP A 51 -2.65 -3.07 -7.31
N VAL A 52 -1.60 -2.26 -7.50
CA VAL A 52 -1.22 -1.76 -8.83
C VAL A 52 -0.67 -2.91 -9.69
N PHE A 53 0.13 -3.80 -9.11
CA PHE A 53 0.67 -4.97 -9.79
C PHE A 53 -0.43 -5.85 -10.38
N GLU A 54 -1.44 -6.21 -9.58
CA GLU A 54 -2.57 -7.00 -10.04
C GLU A 54 -3.41 -6.27 -11.10
N ARG A 55 -3.59 -4.94 -10.95
CA ARG A 55 -4.33 -4.12 -11.93
C ARG A 55 -3.64 -3.99 -13.28
N LEU A 56 -2.31 -4.13 -13.31
CA LEU A 56 -1.50 -4.09 -14.53
C LEU A 56 -1.14 -5.50 -15.02
N GLY A 57 -1.91 -6.52 -14.64
CA GLY A 57 -1.77 -7.89 -15.15
C GLY A 57 -0.52 -8.60 -14.65
N GLY A 58 -0.02 -8.25 -13.47
CA GLY A 58 1.18 -8.85 -12.89
C GLY A 58 2.49 -8.34 -13.52
N ALA A 59 2.48 -7.17 -14.16
CA ALA A 59 3.66 -6.58 -14.74
C ALA A 59 4.65 -6.11 -13.66
N VAL A 60 5.83 -6.74 -13.58
CA VAL A 60 6.89 -6.38 -12.61
C VAL A 60 7.30 -4.91 -12.69
N TRP A 61 7.22 -4.30 -13.88
CA TRP A 61 7.48 -2.87 -14.10
C TRP A 61 6.67 -1.96 -13.19
N SER A 62 5.44 -2.36 -12.83
CA SER A 62 4.61 -1.59 -11.90
C SER A 62 5.24 -1.44 -10.52
N ALA A 63 5.77 -2.54 -9.97
CA ALA A 63 6.45 -2.55 -8.69
C ALA A 63 7.76 -1.78 -8.74
N ILE A 64 8.53 -1.90 -9.84
CA ILE A 64 9.78 -1.16 -10.04
C ILE A 64 9.50 0.36 -10.03
N LEU A 65 8.51 0.82 -10.79
CA LEU A 65 8.19 2.25 -10.89
C LEU A 65 7.66 2.80 -9.56
N LEU A 66 6.80 2.07 -8.86
CA LEU A 66 6.32 2.48 -7.53
C LEU A 66 7.46 2.52 -6.50
N HIS A 67 8.40 1.58 -6.57
CA HIS A 67 9.58 1.55 -5.71
C HIS A 67 10.50 2.74 -5.98
N PHE A 68 10.80 2.99 -7.24
CA PHE A 68 11.55 4.17 -7.65
C PHE A 68 10.87 5.47 -7.19
N ALA A 69 9.56 5.60 -7.39
CA ALA A 69 8.81 6.78 -6.98
C ALA A 69 8.84 6.99 -5.46
N GLY A 70 8.61 5.94 -4.67
CA GLY A 70 8.63 6.00 -3.20
C GLY A 70 10.01 6.36 -2.63
N ASN A 71 11.06 5.78 -3.20
CA ASN A 71 12.44 6.10 -2.82
C ASN A 71 12.80 7.54 -3.20
N SER A 72 12.43 7.97 -4.41
CA SER A 72 12.66 9.35 -4.87
C SER A 72 11.93 10.35 -3.99
N ALA A 73 10.66 10.09 -3.65
CA ALA A 73 9.91 10.93 -2.73
C ALA A 73 10.57 11.02 -1.36
N SER A 74 11.05 9.91 -0.82
CA SER A 74 11.73 9.89 0.49
C SER A 74 13.11 10.58 0.47
N ALA A 75 13.81 10.53 -0.67
CA ALA A 75 15.08 11.23 -0.85
C ALA A 75 14.89 12.74 -1.00
N LEU A 76 13.85 13.18 -1.73
CA LEU A 76 13.54 14.59 -1.95
C LEU A 76 12.84 15.23 -0.74
N LEU A 77 12.05 14.45 -0.01
CA LEU A 77 11.27 14.88 1.17
C LEU A 77 11.62 13.97 2.37
N PRO A 78 12.85 14.07 2.91
CA PRO A 78 13.24 13.26 4.04
C PRO A 78 12.42 13.63 5.28
N GLN A 79 11.98 12.62 6.02
CA GLN A 79 11.31 12.83 7.31
C GLN A 79 12.33 13.33 8.35
N THR A 80 12.27 14.61 8.69
CA THR A 80 13.17 15.25 9.68
C THR A 80 12.55 15.36 11.08
N SER A 81 11.26 15.05 11.22
CA SER A 81 10.50 15.18 12.47
C SER A 81 9.44 14.09 12.61
N ASP A 82 8.94 13.91 13.84
CA ASP A 82 7.83 13.00 14.14
C ASP A 82 6.54 13.39 13.40
N ALA A 83 6.29 14.70 13.27
CA ALA A 83 5.17 15.20 12.48
C ALA A 83 5.31 14.81 10.99
N GLY A 84 6.52 14.87 10.44
CA GLY A 84 6.81 14.40 9.08
C GLY A 84 6.58 12.89 8.91
N ALA A 85 6.98 12.09 9.89
CA ALA A 85 6.74 10.65 9.89
C ALA A 85 5.24 10.30 9.97
N LEU A 86 4.49 11.01 10.82
CA LEU A 86 3.03 10.86 10.92
C LEU A 86 2.33 11.25 9.62
N LEU A 87 2.76 12.34 8.97
CA LEU A 87 2.22 12.75 7.68
C LEU A 87 2.50 11.69 6.60
N GLN A 88 3.73 11.20 6.50
CA GLN A 88 4.10 10.18 5.51
C GLN A 88 3.33 8.88 5.72
N PHE A 89 3.19 8.44 6.98
CA PHE A 89 2.37 7.28 7.33
C PHE A 89 0.89 7.52 6.97
N GLY A 90 0.34 8.68 7.34
CA GLY A 90 -1.05 9.04 7.08
C GLY A 90 -1.38 9.08 5.59
N VAL A 91 -0.51 9.68 4.77
CA VAL A 91 -0.66 9.70 3.30
C VAL A 91 -0.61 8.29 2.72
N THR A 92 0.36 7.47 3.14
CA THR A 92 0.49 6.09 2.66
C THR A 92 -0.74 5.25 3.02
N LEU A 93 -1.22 5.40 4.25
CA LEU A 93 -2.43 4.73 4.73
C LEU A 93 -3.67 5.21 3.95
N LEU A 94 -3.82 6.51 3.75
CA LEU A 94 -4.93 7.08 3.00
C LEU A 94 -4.98 6.55 1.57
N ILE A 95 -3.84 6.50 0.87
CA ILE A 95 -3.74 5.92 -0.48
C ILE A 95 -4.23 4.47 -0.47
N ALA A 96 -3.72 3.64 0.44
CA ALA A 96 -4.13 2.24 0.55
C ALA A 96 -5.65 2.10 0.81
N LEU A 97 -6.21 2.93 1.71
CA LEU A 97 -7.64 2.91 2.03
C LEU A 97 -8.51 3.35 0.84
N VAL A 98 -8.11 4.38 0.10
CA VAL A 98 -8.80 4.83 -1.12
C VAL A 98 -8.80 3.72 -2.18
N LEU A 99 -7.65 3.08 -2.41
CA LEU A 99 -7.55 1.97 -3.36
C LEU A 99 -8.40 0.76 -2.93
N LEU A 100 -8.44 0.46 -1.62
CA LEU A 100 -9.29 -0.60 -1.07
C LEU A 100 -10.78 -0.28 -1.28
N ALA A 101 -11.20 0.96 -0.98
CA ALA A 101 -12.58 1.41 -1.17
C ALA A 101 -12.98 1.35 -2.65
N ALA A 102 -12.15 1.87 -3.55
CA ALA A 102 -12.38 1.80 -5.00
C ALA A 102 -12.51 0.35 -5.49
N SER A 103 -11.72 -0.57 -4.93
CA SER A 103 -11.80 -1.99 -5.27
C SER A 103 -13.09 -2.66 -4.81
N ARG A 104 -13.58 -2.30 -3.61
CA ARG A 104 -14.85 -2.81 -3.09
C ARG A 104 -16.01 -2.32 -3.94
N PHE A 105 -16.03 -1.02 -4.22
CA PHE A 105 -17.06 -0.40 -5.05
C PHE A 105 -17.12 -1.01 -6.46
N ALA A 106 -15.97 -1.23 -7.10
CA ALA A 106 -15.92 -1.87 -8.41
C ALA A 106 -16.50 -3.29 -8.38
N ARG A 107 -16.20 -4.09 -7.35
CA ARG A 107 -16.75 -5.45 -7.20
C ARG A 107 -18.26 -5.46 -6.97
N GLU A 108 -18.76 -4.56 -6.13
CA GLU A 108 -20.20 -4.42 -5.85
C GLU A 108 -20.98 -4.07 -7.12
N ARG A 109 -20.45 -3.15 -7.95
CA ARG A 109 -21.06 -2.81 -9.24
C ARG A 109 -21.11 -3.99 -10.21
N SER A 110 -20.03 -4.76 -10.31
CA SER A 110 -19.99 -5.96 -11.16
C SER A 110 -20.98 -7.02 -10.68
N ALA A 111 -21.09 -7.24 -9.37
CA ALA A 111 -22.04 -8.20 -8.80
C ALA A 111 -23.51 -7.78 -9.02
N GLY A 112 -23.82 -6.48 -8.85
CA GLY A 112 -25.15 -5.94 -9.14
C GLY A 112 -25.54 -6.07 -10.62
N SER A 113 -24.62 -5.78 -11.53
CA SER A 113 -24.85 -5.93 -12.97
C SER A 113 -25.09 -7.40 -13.37
N ALA A 114 -24.36 -8.34 -12.78
CA ALA A 114 -24.54 -9.77 -13.06
C ALA A 114 -25.91 -10.29 -12.58
N ARG A 115 -26.41 -9.77 -11.44
CA ARG A 115 -27.73 -10.14 -10.90
C ARG A 115 -28.87 -9.65 -11.79
N VAL A 116 -28.82 -8.41 -12.28
CA VAL A 116 -29.85 -7.85 -13.17
C VAL A 116 -29.93 -8.59 -14.50
N VAL A 117 -28.80 -9.06 -15.04
CA VAL A 117 -28.77 -9.84 -16.29
C VAL A 117 -29.23 -11.29 -16.08
N GLY A 118 -29.01 -11.85 -14.89
CA GLY A 118 -29.36 -13.23 -14.55
C GLY A 118 -30.79 -13.44 -14.07
N ASP A 119 -31.52 -12.38 -13.67
CA ASP A 119 -32.94 -12.49 -13.35
C ASP A 119 -33.72 -12.73 -14.66
N PRO A 120 -34.34 -13.92 -14.85
CA PRO A 120 -35.21 -14.11 -15.99
C PRO A 120 -36.32 -13.09 -15.86
N VAL A 121 -36.57 -12.32 -16.92
CA VAL A 121 -37.83 -11.58 -17.06
C VAL A 121 -38.91 -12.64 -16.89
N ILE A 122 -39.54 -12.69 -15.72
CA ILE A 122 -40.78 -13.41 -15.53
C ILE A 122 -41.73 -12.71 -16.48
N ALA A 123 -41.84 -13.29 -17.68
CA ALA A 123 -42.89 -13.02 -18.62
C ALA A 123 -44.17 -13.32 -17.84
N GLY A 124 -44.77 -12.27 -17.31
CA GLY A 124 -46.17 -12.27 -16.93
C GLY A 124 -46.95 -12.49 -18.22
N ASP A 125 -47.05 -13.75 -18.62
CA ASP A 125 -48.04 -14.22 -19.57
C ASP A 125 -49.39 -14.19 -18.84
N ARG A 126 -50.23 -13.25 -19.28
CA ARG A 126 -51.70 -13.33 -19.38
C ARG A 126 -52.52 -13.28 -18.10
#